data_AF-A0A7G1I5C9-F1
#
_entry.id   AF-A0A7G1I5C9-F1
#
_cell.length_a   1.000
_cell.length_b   1.000
_cell.length_c   1.000
_cell.angle_alpha   90.00
_cell.angle_beta   90.00
_cell.angle_gamma   90.00
#
_symmetry.space_group_name_H-M   'P 1'
#
loop_
_entity.id
_entity.type
_entity.pdbx_description
1 polymer ?
#
loop_
_entity_poly.entity_id
_entity_poly.type
_entity_poly.pdbx_seq_one_letter_code
_entity_poly.pdbx_strand_id
1 'polypeptide(L)'
;MTHDWLLVETLGDEPAVVAQGRQLKNLVPITTFLRRSPHLSAVRTAITESLQTGQSLSSITPKSDRVICTEPVVMSDGRVHGVQVWIGPAGAEPPERPIPGPLKWDLTLGWPPTPASR
;
A
#
# COMPACT_ATOMS: atom_id res chain seq x y z
N MET A 1 1.82 18.12 -8.62
CA MET A 1 1.37 16.72 -8.73
C MET A 1 0.67 16.39 -7.43
N THR A 2 -0.62 16.08 -7.47
CA THR A 2 -1.31 15.52 -6.31
C THR A 2 -0.59 14.22 -5.92
N HIS A 3 -0.17 14.14 -4.66
CA HIS A 3 0.40 12.91 -4.14
C HIS A 3 -0.78 11.99 -3.85
N ASP A 4 -1.22 11.24 -4.87
CA ASP A 4 -2.30 10.28 -4.70
C ASP A 4 -1.82 9.07 -3.90
N TRP A 5 -2.75 8.38 -3.25
CA TRP A 5 -2.48 7.08 -2.64
C TRP A 5 -2.03 6.06 -3.68
N LEU A 6 -0.94 5.36 -3.42
CA LEU A 6 -0.53 4.19 -4.19
C LEU A 6 -1.11 2.95 -3.54
N LEU A 7 -1.84 2.11 -4.28
CA LEU A 7 -2.15 0.76 -3.83
C LEU A 7 -1.02 -0.17 -4.29
N VAL A 8 -0.36 -0.82 -3.34
CA VAL A 8 0.76 -1.73 -3.57
C VAL A 8 0.32 -3.14 -3.17
N GLU A 9 0.38 -4.07 -4.12
CA GLU A 9 0.19 -5.51 -3.93
C GLU A 9 1.47 -6.12 -3.34
N THR A 10 1.33 -7.08 -2.43
CA THR A 10 2.45 -7.59 -1.60
C THR A 10 2.48 -9.12 -1.44
N LEU A 11 1.74 -9.88 -2.25
CA LEU A 11 1.77 -11.35 -2.24
C LEU A 11 2.86 -11.91 -3.17
N GLY A 12 3.35 -11.10 -4.11
CA GLY A 12 4.52 -11.44 -4.94
C GLY A 12 5.87 -11.26 -4.23
N ASP A 13 6.96 -11.56 -4.94
CA ASP A 13 8.34 -11.47 -4.40
C ASP A 13 8.79 -10.03 -4.11
N GLU A 14 8.30 -9.07 -4.90
CA GLU A 14 8.54 -7.64 -4.72
C GLU A 14 7.20 -6.88 -4.66
N PRO A 15 7.02 -5.93 -3.73
CA PRO A 15 5.85 -5.07 -3.71
C PRO A 15 5.63 -4.34 -5.05
N ALA A 16 4.42 -4.45 -5.60
CA ALA A 16 4.09 -3.95 -6.93
C ALA A 16 2.89 -2.99 -6.91
N VAL A 17 3.03 -1.83 -7.56
CA VAL A 17 1.97 -0.83 -7.65
C VAL A 17 0.88 -1.31 -8.61
N VAL A 18 -0.34 -1.39 -8.09
CA VAL A 18 -1.56 -1.76 -8.85
C VAL A 18 -2.52 -0.60 -9.04
N ALA A 19 -2.42 0.47 -8.23
CA ALA A 19 -3.17 1.70 -8.48
C ALA A 19 -2.43 2.96 -8.00
N GLN A 20 -2.73 4.08 -8.66
CA GLN A 20 -2.43 5.43 -8.21
C GLN A 20 -3.76 6.20 -8.13
N GLY A 21 -4.20 6.53 -6.92
CA GLY A 21 -5.58 6.93 -6.66
C GLY A 21 -6.52 5.82 -7.12
N ARG A 22 -7.34 6.11 -8.14
CA ARG A 22 -8.23 5.15 -8.79
C ARG A 22 -7.72 4.67 -10.15
N GLN A 23 -6.56 5.15 -10.59
CA GLN A 23 -5.96 4.76 -11.87
C GLN A 23 -5.23 3.42 -11.74
N LEU A 24 -5.65 2.42 -12.51
CA LEU A 24 -5.00 1.11 -12.58
C LEU A 24 -3.54 1.23 -13.06
N LYS A 25 -2.66 0.42 -12.46
CA LYS A 25 -1.28 0.17 -12.87
C LYS A 25 -1.08 -1.33 -13.01
N ASN A 26 -0.29 -1.74 -13.99
CA ASN A 26 -0.08 -3.16 -14.29
C ASN A 26 1.09 -3.73 -13.47
N LEU A 27 0.85 -4.02 -12.19
CA LEU A 27 1.81 -4.65 -11.27
C LEU A 27 3.24 -4.11 -11.44
N VAL A 28 3.40 -2.79 -11.39
CA VAL A 28 4.70 -2.15 -11.64
C VAL A 28 5.52 -2.25 -10.36
N PRO A 29 6.71 -2.91 -10.35
CA PRO A 29 7.52 -3.03 -9.14
C PRO A 29 7.78 -1.66 -8.50
N ILE A 30 7.70 -1.58 -7.16
CA ILE A 30 7.81 -0.30 -6.46
C ILE A 30 9.16 0.39 -6.73
N THR A 31 10.23 -0.39 -6.90
CA THR A 31 11.56 0.11 -7.28
C THR A 31 11.58 0.73 -8.67
N THR A 32 10.78 0.20 -9.59
CA THR A 32 10.62 0.75 -10.95
C THR A 32 9.73 1.99 -10.93
N PHE A 33 8.59 1.92 -10.23
CA PHE A 33 7.63 3.02 -10.14
C PHE A 33 8.23 4.27 -9.48
N LEU A 34 9.01 4.08 -8.41
CA LEU A 34 9.67 5.15 -7.66
C LEU A 34 11.17 5.27 -7.99
N ARG A 35 11.62 4.79 -9.15
CA ARG A 35 13.06 4.74 -9.52
C ARG A 35 13.81 6.06 -9.34
N ARG A 36 13.15 7.19 -9.58
CA ARG A 36 13.73 8.55 -9.45
C ARG A 36 13.35 9.24 -8.15
N SER A 37 12.61 8.58 -7.27
CA SER A 37 12.20 9.15 -6.00
C SER A 37 13.32 9.02 -4.96
N PRO A 38 13.72 10.12 -4.30
CA PRO A 38 14.67 10.05 -3.20
C PRO A 38 14.08 9.32 -1.97
N HIS A 39 12.77 9.08 -1.94
CA HIS A 39 12.07 8.46 -0.82
C HIS A 39 11.87 6.94 -0.98
N LEU A 40 12.36 6.32 -2.06
CA LEU A 40 12.15 4.89 -2.35
C LEU A 40 12.56 4.00 -1.16
N SER A 41 13.71 4.25 -0.54
CA SER A 41 14.18 3.45 0.59
C SER A 41 13.22 3.54 1.78
N ALA A 42 12.83 4.76 2.17
CA ALA A 42 11.91 4.98 3.29
C ALA A 42 10.52 4.37 3.04
N VAL A 43 10.02 4.45 1.81
CA VAL A 43 8.75 3.82 1.39
C VAL A 43 8.82 2.31 1.55
N ARG A 44 9.92 1.68 1.10
CA ARG A 44 10.09 0.23 1.24
C ARG A 44 10.15 -0.20 2.70
N THR A 45 10.81 0.56 3.55
CA THR A 45 10.83 0.31 5.00
C THR A 45 9.42 0.40 5.59
N ALA A 46 8.68 1.46 5.29
CA ALA A 46 7.31 1.64 5.80
C ALA A 46 6.36 0.52 5.33
N ILE A 47 6.46 0.10 4.06
CA ILE A 47 5.69 -1.06 3.55
C ILE A 47 6.05 -2.32 4.33
N THR A 48 7.35 -2.59 4.53
CA THR A 48 7.81 -3.79 5.24
C THR A 48 7.32 -3.81 6.69
N GLU A 49 7.38 -2.67 7.38
CA GLU A 49 6.91 -2.54 8.75
C GLU A 49 5.39 -2.70 8.86
N SER A 50 4.61 -2.13 7.94
CA SER A 50 3.16 -2.36 7.88
C SER A 50 2.80 -3.81 7.56
N LEU A 51 3.59 -4.50 6.74
CA LEU A 51 3.39 -5.93 6.48
C LEU A 51 3.66 -6.79 7.73
N GLN A 52 4.70 -6.44 8.49
CA GLN A 52 5.06 -7.17 9.71
C GLN A 52 4.08 -6.94 10.86
N THR A 53 3.57 -5.72 11.01
CA THR A 53 2.69 -5.33 12.12
C THR A 53 1.21 -5.49 11.79
N GLY A 54 0.84 -5.44 10.51
CA GLY A 54 -0.56 -5.32 10.09
C GLY A 54 -1.23 -4.03 10.54
N GLN A 55 -0.45 -3.00 10.94
CA GLN A 55 -0.95 -1.72 11.44
C GLN A 55 -0.67 -0.57 10.47
N SER A 56 -1.52 0.45 10.55
CA SER A 56 -1.31 1.73 9.86
C SER A 56 -0.13 2.46 10.50
N LEU A 57 0.73 3.06 9.66
CA LEU A 57 1.88 3.82 10.14
C LEU A 57 1.83 5.24 9.59
N SER A 58 2.36 6.18 10.37
CA SER A 58 2.67 7.54 9.93
C SER A 58 4.09 7.86 10.38
N SER A 59 5.01 7.90 9.41
CA SER A 59 6.43 8.14 9.66
C SER A 59 6.84 9.49 9.08
N ILE A 60 7.42 10.33 9.94
CA ILE A 60 8.01 11.60 9.54
C ILE A 60 9.47 11.33 9.19
N THR A 61 9.88 11.71 7.99
CA THR A 61 11.30 11.72 7.59
C THR A 61 11.88 13.12 7.84
N PRO A 62 12.61 13.36 8.96
CA PRO A 62 12.97 14.71 9.39
C PRO A 62 13.88 15.42 8.40
N LYS A 63 14.76 14.67 7.73
CA LYS A 63 15.74 15.21 6.77
C LYS A 63 15.09 15.78 5.50
N SER A 64 13.88 15.34 5.16
CA SER A 64 13.23 15.71 3.90
C SER A 64 11.92 16.46 4.07
N ASP A 65 11.50 16.74 5.31
CA ASP A 65 10.22 17.37 5.63
C ASP A 65 9.03 16.66 4.94
N ARG A 66 9.05 15.31 5.01
CA ARG A 66 8.02 14.44 4.40
C ARG A 66 7.37 13.54 5.43
N VAL A 67 6.11 13.26 5.21
CA VAL A 67 5.34 12.23 5.91
C VAL A 67 5.08 11.09 4.94
N ILE A 68 5.27 9.86 5.41
CA ILE A 68 4.87 8.63 4.73
C ILE A 68 3.76 7.99 5.57
N CYS A 69 2.59 7.83 4.99
CA CYS A 69 1.47 7.12 5.61
C CYS A 69 1.28 5.77 4.93
N THR A 70 1.03 4.73 5.71
CA THR A 70 0.71 3.39 5.21
C THR A 70 -0.57 2.87 5.83
N GLU A 71 -1.38 2.20 5.01
CA GLU A 71 -2.65 1.60 5.42
C GLU A 71 -2.68 0.16 4.89
N PRO A 72 -2.52 -0.86 5.75
CA PRO A 72 -2.51 -2.25 5.33
C PRO A 72 -3.90 -2.71 4.88
N VAL A 73 -3.93 -3.53 3.83
CA VAL A 73 -5.15 -4.14 3.29
C VAL A 73 -5.21 -5.58 3.78
N VAL A 74 -5.85 -5.76 4.95
CA VAL A 74 -5.90 -7.03 5.67
C VAL A 74 -7.15 -7.82 5.28
N MET A 75 -6.96 -9.06 4.84
CA MET A 75 -8.02 -10.02 4.58
C MET A 75 -8.59 -10.55 5.90
N SER A 76 -9.81 -11.10 5.89
CA SER A 76 -10.46 -11.68 7.09
C SER A 76 -9.70 -12.84 7.73
N ASP A 77 -8.75 -13.46 7.02
CA ASP A 77 -7.88 -14.50 7.56
C ASP A 77 -6.57 -13.95 8.17
N GLY A 78 -6.45 -12.63 8.30
CA GLY A 78 -5.29 -11.95 8.86
C GLY A 78 -4.13 -11.75 7.89
N ARG A 79 -4.23 -12.24 6.64
CA ARG A 79 -3.17 -12.02 5.65
C ARG A 79 -3.26 -10.61 5.07
N VAL A 80 -2.12 -9.95 4.94
CA VAL A 80 -2.04 -8.65 4.26
C VAL A 80 -1.92 -8.88 2.75
N HIS A 81 -2.92 -8.46 1.99
CA HIS A 81 -2.94 -8.57 0.52
C HIS A 81 -2.19 -7.43 -0.17
N GLY A 82 -2.08 -6.29 0.51
CA GLY A 82 -1.41 -5.10 0.00
C GLY A 82 -1.30 -4.01 1.05
N VAL A 83 -0.67 -2.92 0.68
CA VAL A 83 -0.52 -1.71 1.50
C VAL A 83 -0.84 -0.51 0.63
N GLN A 84 -1.71 0.39 1.10
CA GLN A 84 -1.83 1.71 0.51
C GLN A 84 -0.77 2.64 1.10
N VAL A 85 -0.07 3.39 0.24
CA VAL A 85 1.02 4.29 0.64
C VAL A 85 0.71 5.69 0.15
N TRP A 86 0.90 6.68 1.01
CA TRP A 86 0.89 8.09 0.65
C TRP A 86 2.18 8.75 1.12
N ILE A 87 2.67 9.71 0.34
CA ILE A 87 3.87 10.49 0.66
C ILE A 87 3.56 11.96 0.40
N GLY A 88 3.74 12.83 1.37
CA GLY A 88 3.53 14.26 1.19
C GLY A 88 4.44 15.12 2.06
N PRO A 89 4.38 16.45 1.90
CA PRO A 89 5.02 17.38 2.83
C PRO A 89 4.58 17.14 4.28
N ALA A 90 5.44 17.47 5.26
CA ALA A 90 5.02 17.50 6.65
C ALA A 90 3.88 18.51 6.85
N GLY A 91 2.86 18.10 7.60
CA GLY A 91 1.65 18.91 7.84
C GLY A 91 0.65 18.96 6.69
N ALA A 92 0.94 18.33 5.53
CA ALA A 92 -0.06 18.14 4.50
C ALA A 92 -1.00 16.99 4.88
N GLU A 93 -2.29 17.16 4.62
CA GLU A 93 -3.26 16.07 4.74
C GLU A 93 -3.29 15.23 3.44
N PRO A 94 -3.31 13.89 3.54
CA PRO A 94 -3.51 13.04 2.38
C PRO A 94 -4.91 13.29 1.77
N PRO A 95 -5.06 13.12 0.43
CA PRO A 95 -6.38 13.15 -0.19
C PRO A 95 -7.24 11.99 0.34
N GLU A 96 -8.55 12.06 0.08
CA GLU A 96 -9.47 10.96 0.42
C GLU A 96 -8.94 9.63 -0.12
N ARG A 97 -8.80 8.65 0.77
CA ARG A 97 -8.23 7.35 0.44
C ARG A 97 -9.28 6.48 -0.24
N PRO A 98 -9.06 6.01 -1.48
CA PRO A 98 -9.91 4.99 -2.08
C PRO A 98 -9.85 3.73 -1.22
N ILE A 99 -10.99 3.11 -0.89
CA ILE A 99 -11.01 1.92 -0.02
C ILE A 99 -10.85 0.64 -0.86
N PRO A 100 -9.73 -0.10 -0.74
CA PRO A 100 -9.57 -1.40 -1.38
C PRO A 100 -10.34 -2.48 -0.62
N GLY A 101 -10.93 -3.44 -1.35
CA GLY A 101 -11.62 -4.59 -0.77
C GLY A 101 -10.83 -5.88 -1.02
N PRO A 102 -10.16 -6.46 -0.02
CA PRO A 102 -9.51 -7.75 -0.18
C PRO A 102 -10.57 -8.87 -0.25
N LEU A 103 -10.33 -9.81 -1.15
CA LEU A 103 -11.13 -11.03 -1.33
C LEU A 103 -10.19 -12.18 -1.67
N LYS A 104 -10.63 -13.40 -1.39
CA LYS A 104 -9.93 -14.62 -1.83
C LYS A 104 -10.90 -15.64 -2.41
N TRP A 105 -10.39 -16.45 -3.33
CA TRP A 105 -11.03 -17.66 -3.82
C TRP A 105 -10.17 -18.87 -3.48
N ASP A 106 -10.74 -19.83 -2.75
CA ASP A 106 -10.13 -21.13 -2.57
C ASP A 106 -10.49 -22.02 -3.76
N LEU A 107 -9.50 -22.21 -4.65
CA LEU A 107 -9.67 -23.00 -5.87
C LEU A 107 -9.80 -24.50 -5.61
N THR A 108 -9.45 -24.98 -4.41
CA THR A 108 -9.61 -26.39 -4.01
C THR A 108 -11.04 -26.66 -3.55
N LEU A 109 -11.64 -25.72 -2.82
CA LEU A 109 -12.98 -25.87 -2.23
C LEU A 109 -14.12 -25.47 -3.19
N GLY A 110 -13.84 -24.65 -4.21
CA GLY A 110 -14.82 -24.31 -5.26
C GLY A 110 -16.04 -23.50 -4.81
N TRP A 111 -16.03 -22.91 -3.60
CA TRP A 111 -17.13 -22.14 -3.01
C TRP A 111 -16.88 -20.60 -3.07
N PRO A 112 -17.92 -19.73 -3.15
CA PRO A 112 -17.81 -18.28 -3.38
C PRO A 112 -16.83 -17.51 -2.48
N PRO A 113 -16.38 -16.32 -2.94
CA PRO A 113 -15.36 -15.53 -2.25
C PRO A 113 -15.84 -15.14 -0.86
N THR A 114 -14.98 -15.30 0.13
CA THR A 114 -15.21 -14.70 1.45
C THR A 114 -14.70 -13.25 1.41
N PRO A 115 -15.55 -12.24 1.64
CA PRO A 115 -15.10 -10.85 1.76
C PRO A 115 -14.42 -10.61 3.11
N ALA A 116 -13.57 -9.59 3.21
CA ALA A 116 -13.10 -9.11 4.50
C ALA A 116 -14.25 -8.49 5.31
N SER A 117 -14.30 -8.79 6.61
CA SER A 117 -15.19 -8.13 7.57
C SER A 117 -14.83 -6.64 7.66
N ARG A 118 -15.86 -5.78 7.54
CA ARG A 118 -15.72 -4.31 7.59
C ARG A 118 -15.19 -3.82 8.93
#